data_AF-A0A7V1MMV3-F1
#
_entry.id   AF-A0A7V1MMV3-F1
#
_cell.length_a   1.000
_cell.length_b   1.000
_cell.length_c   1.000
_cell.angle_alpha   90.00
_cell.angle_beta   90.00
_cell.angle_gamma   90.00
#
_symmetry.space_group_name_H-M   'P 1'
#
loop_
_entity.id
_entity.type
_entity.pdbx_description
1 polymer ?
#
loop_
_entity_poly.entity_id
_entity_poly.type
_entity_poly.pdbx_seq_one_letter_code
_entity_poly.pdbx_strand_id
1 'polypeptide(L)'
;MGKKIFIFLLILSLSTGIASRAFAQGQTGSIKGKITDKAGNPLPDAFIYVSSPAMLGIRTYLSSKTGAIRFPGLPPGIYKIMAEKPEFKT
;
A
#
# COMPACT_ATOMS: atom_id res chain seq x y z
N MET A 1 -6.52 50.15 18.50
CA MET A 1 -7.07 49.43 17.32
C MET A 1 -6.21 48.23 16.90
N GLY A 2 -4.87 48.31 16.95
CA GLY A 2 -3.96 47.25 16.45
C GLY A 2 -4.00 45.89 17.17
N LYS A 3 -4.25 45.81 18.49
CA LYS A 3 -4.28 44.53 19.23
C LYS A 3 -5.41 43.60 18.77
N LYS A 4 -6.57 44.16 18.39
CA LYS A 4 -7.72 43.39 17.89
C LYS A 4 -7.45 42.86 16.47
N ILE A 5 -6.84 43.68 15.60
CA ILE A 5 -6.39 43.26 14.27
C ILE A 5 -5.32 42.17 14.36
N PHE A 6 -4.36 42.29 15.28
CA PHE A 6 -3.30 41.31 15.46
C PHE A 6 -3.85 39.95 15.93
N ILE A 7 -4.79 39.95 16.88
CA ILE A 7 -5.49 38.73 17.32
C ILE A 7 -6.32 38.14 16.18
N PHE A 8 -6.98 38.97 15.37
CA PHE A 8 -7.76 38.51 14.22
C PHE A 8 -6.87 37.84 13.15
N LEU A 9 -5.71 38.42 12.86
CA LEU A 9 -4.71 37.83 11.94
C LEU A 9 -4.10 36.54 12.50
N LEU A 10 -3.86 36.46 13.81
CA LEU A 10 -3.36 35.27 14.48
C LEU A 10 -4.37 34.11 14.39
N ILE A 11 -5.65 34.40 14.61
CA ILE A 11 -6.75 33.43 14.50
C ILE A 11 -6.89 32.95 13.05
N LEU A 12 -6.84 33.88 12.09
CA LEU A 12 -6.97 33.55 10.66
C LEU A 12 -5.84 32.63 10.17
N SER A 13 -4.60 32.91 10.59
CA SER A 13 -3.41 32.08 10.31
C SER A 13 -3.51 30.69 10.93
N LEU A 14 -4.04 30.58 12.15
CA LEU A 14 -4.22 29.30 12.84
C LEU A 14 -5.32 28.45 12.19
N SER A 15 -6.37 29.05 11.65
CA SER A 15 -7.45 28.35 10.93
C SER A 15 -7.03 27.77 9.57
N THR A 16 -6.04 28.36 8.89
CA THR A 16 -5.51 27.83 7.62
C THR A 16 -4.59 26.62 7.80
N GLY A 17 -4.08 26.36 9.02
CA GLY A 17 -3.16 25.24 9.30
C GLY A 17 -3.81 23.85 9.43
N ILE A 18 -5.15 23.74 9.41
CA ILE A 18 -5.88 22.49 9.73
C ILE A 18 -6.40 21.77 8.47
N ALA A 19 -6.36 22.42 7.30
CA ALA A 19 -7.09 21.95 6.11
C ALA A 19 -6.34 20.99 5.17
N SER A 20 -5.19 20.44 5.56
CA SER A 20 -4.55 19.35 4.82
C SER A 20 -4.57 18.06 5.63
N ARG A 21 -5.77 17.51 5.86
CA ARG A 21 -5.88 16.06 6.10
C ARG A 21 -5.45 15.36 4.83
N ALA A 22 -4.15 15.09 4.75
CA ALA A 22 -3.55 14.34 3.66
C ALA A 22 -4.36 13.06 3.44
N PHE A 23 -4.81 12.83 2.20
CA PHE A 23 -5.45 11.58 1.75
C PHE A 23 -4.58 10.32 1.99
N ALA A 24 -3.39 10.46 2.59
CA ALA A 24 -2.54 9.38 3.06
C ALA A 24 -2.93 8.81 4.43
N GLN A 25 -3.82 9.46 5.20
CA GLN A 25 -4.31 8.97 6.51
C GLN A 25 -5.51 8.02 6.37
N GLY A 26 -5.57 7.24 5.27
CA GLY A 26 -6.55 6.18 5.11
C GLY A 26 -6.12 4.92 5.87
N GLN A 27 -7.08 4.18 6.45
CA GLN A 27 -6.78 2.87 7.03
C GLN A 27 -6.26 1.95 5.92
N THR A 28 -4.99 1.55 6.00
CA THR A 28 -4.39 0.60 5.05
C THR A 28 -4.21 -0.76 5.71
N GLY A 29 -4.30 -1.80 4.89
CA GLY A 29 -4.01 -3.18 5.26
C GLY A 29 -2.67 -3.66 4.71
N SER A 30 -2.39 -4.93 5.00
CA SER A 30 -1.27 -5.63 4.39
C SER A 30 -1.68 -7.05 4.02
N ILE A 31 -1.33 -7.49 2.81
CA ILE A 31 -1.43 -8.88 2.39
C ILE A 31 -0.10 -9.56 2.68
N LYS A 32 -0.14 -10.70 3.37
CA LYS A 32 1.00 -11.58 3.61
C LYS A 32 0.62 -12.99 3.19
N GLY A 33 1.61 -13.73 2.71
CA GLY A 33 1.40 -15.10 2.27
C GLY A 33 2.71 -15.83 2.03
N LYS A 34 2.58 -17.09 1.63
CA LYS A 34 3.70 -17.94 1.23
C LYS A 34 3.35 -18.60 -0.09
N ILE A 35 4.26 -18.51 -1.06
CA ILE A 35 4.16 -19.18 -2.35
C ILE A 35 4.89 -20.52 -2.24
N THR A 36 4.20 -21.60 -2.62
CA THR A 36 4.74 -22.95 -2.64
C THR A 36 4.45 -23.64 -3.97
N ASP A 37 5.23 -24.65 -4.31
CA ASP A 37 4.92 -25.56 -5.42
C ASP A 37 3.81 -26.57 -5.05
N LYS A 38 3.48 -27.48 -5.97
CA LYS A 38 2.50 -28.56 -5.74
C LYS A 38 2.92 -29.57 -4.66
N ALA A 39 4.22 -29.65 -4.37
CA ALA A 39 4.77 -30.51 -3.34
C ALA A 39 4.89 -29.81 -1.96
N GLY A 40 4.52 -28.52 -1.88
CA GLY A 40 4.60 -27.71 -0.66
C GLY A 40 5.97 -27.06 -0.41
N ASN A 41 6.92 -27.18 -1.34
CA ASN A 41 8.22 -26.53 -1.21
C ASN A 41 8.09 -25.02 -1.45
N PRO A 42 8.79 -24.17 -0.68
CA PRO A 42 8.78 -22.73 -0.90
C PRO A 42 9.33 -22.39 -2.29
N LEU A 43 8.65 -21.49 -2.99
CA LEU A 43 9.07 -21.05 -4.30
C LEU A 43 9.74 -19.68 -4.22
N PRO A 44 11.08 -19.61 -4.28
CA PRO A 44 11.80 -18.34 -4.31
C PRO A 44 11.76 -17.69 -5.69
N ASP A 45 11.96 -16.38 -5.71
CA ASP A 45 12.12 -15.57 -6.92
C ASP A 45 10.95 -15.67 -7.91
N ALA A 46 9.76 -16.00 -7.40
CA ALA A 46 8.52 -15.89 -8.17
C ALA A 46 8.10 -14.42 -8.19
N PHE A 47 7.65 -13.93 -9.34
CA PHE A 47 6.99 -12.63 -9.46
C PHE A 47 5.55 -12.74 -8.97
N ILE A 48 5.14 -11.79 -8.14
CA ILE A 48 3.78 -11.68 -7.62
C ILE A 48 3.24 -10.31 -8.01
N TYR A 49 2.19 -10.31 -8.80
CA TYR A 49 1.48 -9.14 -9.27
C TYR A 49 0.20 -8.98 -8.46
N VAL A 50 0.03 -7.82 -7.84
CA VAL A 50 -1.14 -7.44 -7.05
C VAL A 50 -1.82 -6.26 -7.71
N SER A 51 -3.10 -6.41 -8.02
CA SER A 51 -3.93 -5.38 -8.63
C SER A 51 -5.27 -5.28 -7.91
N SER A 52 -5.89 -4.10 -7.93
CA SER A 52 -7.20 -3.86 -7.33
C SER A 52 -7.88 -2.67 -8.01
N PRO A 53 -9.21 -2.65 -8.16
CA PRO A 53 -9.94 -1.44 -8.52
C PRO A 53 -9.74 -0.29 -7.53
N ALA A 54 -9.38 -0.60 -6.28
CA ALA A 54 -9.11 0.37 -5.22
C ALA A 54 -7.67 0.92 -5.25
N MET A 55 -6.81 0.44 -6.15
CA MET A 55 -5.40 0.82 -6.24
C MET A 55 -5.05 1.24 -7.66
N LEU A 56 -4.25 2.29 -7.79
CA LEU A 56 -3.69 2.68 -9.08
C LEU A 56 -2.55 1.74 -9.47
N GLY A 57 -2.68 1.12 -10.64
CA GLY A 57 -1.65 0.27 -11.24
C GLY A 57 -1.53 -1.12 -10.62
N ILE A 58 -0.43 -1.80 -10.99
CA ILE A 58 -0.07 -3.14 -10.52
C ILE A 58 1.16 -3.00 -9.63
N ARG A 59 1.13 -3.60 -8.44
CA ARG A 59 2.32 -3.74 -7.59
C ARG A 59 2.94 -5.11 -7.82
N THR A 60 4.23 -5.11 -8.09
CA THR A 60 5.01 -6.33 -8.31
C THR A 60 5.96 -6.57 -7.14
N TYR A 61 6.10 -7.82 -6.72
CA TYR A 61 7.05 -8.22 -5.70
C TYR A 61 7.69 -9.56 -6.05
N LEU A 62 8.88 -9.84 -5.51
CA LEU A 62 9.54 -11.14 -5.61
C LEU A 62 9.37 -11.91 -4.31
N SER A 63 9.05 -13.21 -4.39
CA SER A 63 9.02 -14.06 -3.21
C SER A 63 10.42 -14.23 -2.61
N SER A 64 10.49 -14.27 -1.28
CA SER A 64 11.76 -14.52 -0.59
C SER A 64 12.25 -15.97 -0.78
N LYS A 65 13.45 -16.27 -0.28
CA LYS A 65 14.00 -17.64 -0.21
C LYS A 65 13.07 -18.66 0.47
N THR A 66 12.22 -18.18 1.38
CA THR A 66 11.23 -19.01 2.09
C THR A 66 9.85 -19.00 1.44
N GLY A 67 9.72 -18.43 0.24
CA GLY A 67 8.47 -18.24 -0.48
C GLY A 67 7.59 -17.13 0.12
N ALA A 68 8.04 -16.39 1.12
CA ALA A 68 7.23 -15.41 1.82
C ALA A 68 7.03 -14.14 0.97
N ILE A 69 5.83 -13.57 1.06
CA ILE A 69 5.44 -12.33 0.37
C ILE A 69 4.78 -11.36 1.34
N ARG A 70 5.00 -10.06 1.12
CA ARG A 70 4.35 -9.01 1.91
C ARG A 70 4.09 -7.77 1.08
N PHE A 71 2.83 -7.36 1.04
CA PHE A 71 2.37 -6.12 0.43
C PHE A 71 1.76 -5.23 1.52
N PRO A 72 2.51 -4.26 2.06
CA PRO A 72 1.98 -3.29 3.02
C PRO A 72 1.32 -2.10 2.32
N GLY A 73 0.52 -1.33 3.07
CA GLY A 73 -0.04 -0.07 2.57
C GLY A 73 -1.02 -0.28 1.42
N LEU A 74 -1.85 -1.32 1.54
CA LEU A 74 -2.90 -1.64 0.58
C LEU A 74 -4.21 -1.00 1.05
N PRO A 75 -4.89 -0.17 0.22
CA PRO A 75 -6.21 0.31 0.57
C PRO A 75 -7.20 -0.86 0.77
N PRO A 76 -8.27 -0.67 1.56
CA PRO A 76 -9.31 -1.70 1.69
C PRO A 76 -9.99 -1.95 0.34
N GLY A 77 -10.15 -3.20 -0.06
CA GLY A 77 -10.77 -3.56 -1.32
C GLY A 77 -10.53 -5.00 -1.73
N ILE A 78 -11.04 -5.35 -2.91
CA ILE A 78 -10.85 -6.68 -3.51
C ILE A 78 -9.55 -6.65 -4.31
N TYR A 79 -8.72 -7.67 -4.10
CA TYR A 79 -7.42 -7.80 -4.74
C TYR A 79 -7.36 -9.02 -5.64
N LYS A 80 -6.81 -8.84 -6.85
CA LYS A 80 -6.38 -9.94 -7.71
C LYS A 80 -4.88 -10.11 -7.56
N ILE A 81 -4.47 -11.32 -7.21
CA ILE A 81 -3.06 -11.70 -7.01
C ILE A 81 -2.72 -12.75 -8.07
N MET A 82 -1.63 -12.53 -8.80
CA MET A 82 -1.12 -13.46 -9.81
C MET A 82 0.34 -13.75 -9.51
N ALA A 83 0.71 -15.02 -9.47
CA ALA A 83 2.10 -15.44 -9.29
C ALA A 83 2.61 -16.04 -10.60
N GLU A 84 3.80 -15.62 -11.03
CA GLU A 84 4.48 -16.09 -12.22
C GLU A 84 5.93 -16.42 -11.87
N LYS A 85 6.43 -17.55 -12.34
CA LYS A 85 7.84 -17.86 -12.28
C LYS A 85 8.34 -18.13 -13.71
N PRO A 86 9.25 -17.31 -14.25
CA PRO A 86 9.67 -17.39 -15.65
C PRO A 86 10.24 -18.75 -16.09
N GLU A 87 10.58 -19.63 -15.15
CA GLU A 87 11.18 -20.94 -15.43
C GLU A 87 10.21 -22.13 -15.28
N PHE A 88 8.94 -21.92 -14.92
CA PHE A 88 7.96 -23.01 -14.88
C PHE A 88 7.14 -23.01 -16.16
N LYS A 89 7.61 -23.76 -17.17
CA LYS A 89 6.75 -24.23 -18.25
C LYS A 89 5.54 -24.96 -17.65
N THR A 90 4.36 -24.65 -18.18
CA THR A 90 3.08 -25.35 -17.93
C THR A 90 3.22 -26.85 -18.05
#